data_AF-A0AAV7I7J9-F1
#
_entry.id   AF-A0AAV7I7J9-F1
#
_cell.length_a   1.000
_cell.length_b   1.000
_cell.length_c   1.000
_cell.angle_alpha   90.00
_cell.angle_beta   90.00
_cell.angle_gamma   90.00
#
_symmetry.space_group_name_H-M   'P 1'
#
loop_
_entity.id
_entity.type
_entity.pdbx_description
1 polymer ?
#
loop_
_entity_poly.entity_id
_entity_poly.type
_entity_poly.pdbx_seq_one_letter_code
_entity_poly.pdbx_strand_id
1 'polypeptide(L)'
;MLKTKKNEDKKQNEQQPIIVKSALDLQRLKLNKLMSNPDKEIQLPEKPKSKNVPTVPEFVRNVMGSSAGAGSGEFHVYRHLRRKEYARQKFIQEKSGQELLDLKYQQKLEENKLKAEEATAKKREKRLKRKKKAKDTKSKKFHVEEEQKKDNDDSDDASGGGSDNEAEEKDKETD
;
A
#
# COMPACT_ATOMS: atom_id res chain seq x y z
N MET A 1 -17.84 64.02 -4.99
CA MET A 1 -17.13 63.38 -6.11
C MET A 1 -16.47 62.04 -5.68
N LEU A 2 -17.22 61.11 -5.04
CA LEU A 2 -16.62 59.92 -4.38
C LEU A 2 -17.48 58.63 -4.43
N LYS A 3 -18.49 58.54 -5.31
CA LYS A 3 -19.38 57.35 -5.42
C LYS A 3 -19.06 56.40 -6.57
N THR A 4 -18.04 56.67 -7.39
CA THR A 4 -17.73 55.86 -8.58
C THR A 4 -16.82 54.67 -8.30
N LYS A 5 -15.95 54.72 -7.27
CA LYS A 5 -14.98 53.65 -7.01
C LYS A 5 -15.60 52.33 -6.52
N LYS A 6 -16.72 52.38 -5.79
CA LYS A 6 -17.30 51.19 -5.13
C LYS A 6 -18.05 50.23 -6.07
N ASN A 7 -18.36 50.67 -7.29
CA ASN A 7 -19.13 49.88 -8.27
C ASN A 7 -18.25 49.20 -9.32
N GLU A 8 -16.99 49.58 -9.47
CA GLU A 8 -16.07 48.93 -10.41
C GLU A 8 -15.58 47.57 -9.85
N ASP A 9 -15.38 47.48 -8.53
CA ASP A 9 -14.96 46.25 -7.85
C ASP A 9 -15.98 45.10 -7.97
N LYS A 10 -17.28 45.41 -8.11
CA LYS A 10 -18.35 44.40 -8.25
C LYS A 10 -18.51 43.85 -9.66
N LYS A 11 -18.14 44.62 -10.69
CA LYS A 11 -18.26 44.18 -12.11
C LYS A 11 -17.11 43.28 -12.58
N GLN A 12 -16.00 43.22 -11.85
CA GLN A 12 -14.83 42.41 -12.23
C GLN A 12 -14.90 40.95 -11.75
N ASN A 13 -15.91 40.58 -10.95
CA ASN A 13 -16.05 39.25 -10.36
C ASN A 13 -17.02 38.30 -11.09
N GLU A 14 -17.50 38.66 -12.27
CA GLU A 14 -18.21 37.72 -13.16
C GLU A 14 -17.18 36.98 -14.03
N GLN A 15 -16.40 36.11 -13.40
CA GLN A 15 -15.47 35.24 -14.13
C GLN A 15 -16.27 34.25 -14.97
N GLN A 16 -15.98 34.22 -16.28
CA GLN A 16 -16.54 33.27 -17.24
C GLN A 16 -16.40 31.82 -16.73
N PRO A 17 -17.36 30.92 -17.02
CA PRO A 17 -17.28 29.54 -16.55
C PRO A 17 -16.00 28.87 -17.07
N ILE A 18 -15.11 28.46 -16.16
CA ILE A 18 -13.82 27.86 -16.51
C ILE A 18 -14.08 26.43 -16.99
N ILE A 19 -13.92 26.21 -18.29
CA ILE A 19 -13.99 24.88 -18.91
C ILE A 19 -12.65 24.19 -18.67
N VAL A 20 -12.71 23.06 -18.00
CA VAL A 20 -11.57 22.17 -17.78
C VAL A 20 -11.23 21.45 -19.08
N LYS A 21 -10.01 21.57 -19.57
CA LYS A 21 -9.55 20.85 -20.77
C LYS A 21 -8.53 19.76 -20.42
N SER A 22 -7.70 19.99 -19.40
CA SER A 22 -6.65 19.07 -18.94
C SER A 22 -6.80 18.68 -17.46
N ALA A 23 -6.17 17.57 -17.05
CA ALA A 23 -6.08 17.18 -15.64
C ALA A 23 -5.39 18.26 -14.78
N LEU A 24 -4.45 19.02 -15.35
CA LEU A 24 -3.83 20.16 -14.69
C LEU A 24 -4.82 21.29 -14.41
N ASP A 25 -5.78 21.52 -15.32
CA ASP A 25 -6.80 22.55 -15.12
C ASP A 25 -7.73 22.18 -13.94
N LEU A 26 -8.07 20.89 -13.80
CA LEU A 26 -8.82 20.40 -12.62
C LEU A 26 -8.07 20.66 -11.32
N GLN A 27 -6.77 20.37 -11.31
CA GLN A 27 -5.93 20.58 -10.13
C GLN A 27 -5.80 22.07 -9.81
N ARG A 28 -5.57 22.90 -10.83
CA ARG A 28 -5.51 24.37 -10.69
C ARG A 28 -6.81 24.94 -10.13
N LEU A 29 -7.97 24.48 -10.61
CA LEU A 29 -9.27 24.89 -10.08
C LEU A 29 -9.46 24.47 -8.61
N LYS A 30 -9.11 23.23 -8.26
CA LYS A 30 -9.17 22.75 -6.88
C LYS A 30 -8.24 23.54 -5.96
N LEU A 31 -7.03 23.85 -6.43
CA LEU A 31 -6.03 24.63 -5.71
C LEU A 31 -6.53 26.06 -5.51
N ASN A 32 -7.01 26.73 -6.56
CA ASN A 32 -7.57 28.08 -6.45
C ASN A 32 -8.73 28.13 -5.45
N LYS A 33 -9.60 27.10 -5.45
CA LYS A 33 -10.69 26.98 -4.47
C LYS A 33 -10.17 26.80 -3.05
N LEU A 34 -9.10 26.03 -2.85
CA LEU A 34 -8.49 25.82 -1.54
C LEU A 34 -7.79 27.09 -1.02
N MET A 35 -7.05 27.77 -1.88
CA MET A 35 -6.32 29.00 -1.56
C MET A 35 -7.23 30.22 -1.40
N SER A 36 -8.49 30.15 -1.84
CA SER A 36 -9.46 31.23 -1.62
C SER A 36 -9.71 31.52 -0.13
N ASN A 37 -9.56 30.51 0.73
CA ASN A 37 -9.74 30.62 2.18
C ASN A 37 -8.70 29.73 2.88
N PRO A 38 -7.46 30.21 3.07
CA PRO A 38 -6.38 29.41 3.65
C PRO A 38 -6.60 29.09 5.13
N ASP A 39 -7.34 29.93 5.85
CA ASP A 39 -7.59 29.76 7.29
C ASP A 39 -8.65 28.69 7.61
N LYS A 40 -9.37 28.18 6.59
CA LYS A 40 -10.42 27.18 6.79
C LYS A 40 -9.83 25.78 6.81
N GLU A 41 -10.01 25.08 7.93
CA GLU A 41 -9.63 23.68 8.06
C GLU A 41 -10.29 22.78 7.00
N ILE A 42 -9.48 21.91 6.40
CA ILE A 42 -9.90 21.00 5.34
C ILE A 42 -10.33 19.67 5.98
N GLN A 43 -11.61 19.33 5.84
CA GLN A 43 -12.13 18.03 6.27
C GLN A 43 -11.79 16.97 5.20
N LEU A 44 -10.76 16.17 5.45
CA LEU A 44 -10.45 15.02 4.60
C LEU A 44 -11.51 13.93 4.80
N PRO A 45 -12.00 13.29 3.72
CA PRO A 45 -12.96 12.21 3.86
C PRO A 45 -12.30 11.04 4.60
N GLU A 46 -12.93 10.61 5.69
CA GLU A 46 -12.56 9.37 6.35
C GLU A 46 -12.84 8.15 5.47
N LYS A 47 -12.13 7.06 5.73
CA LYS A 47 -12.36 5.79 5.03
C LYS A 47 -13.83 5.35 5.23
N PRO A 48 -14.49 4.85 4.18
CA PRO A 48 -15.87 4.39 4.31
C PRO A 48 -15.94 3.25 5.34
N LYS A 49 -16.87 3.36 6.28
CA LYS A 49 -17.11 2.32 7.28
C LYS A 49 -17.57 1.04 6.58
N SER A 50 -17.07 -0.11 7.04
CA SER A 50 -17.55 -1.41 6.55
C SER A 50 -19.06 -1.52 6.79
N LYS A 51 -19.76 -2.15 5.84
CA LYS A 51 -21.19 -2.46 6.01
C LYS A 51 -21.30 -3.44 7.18
N ASN A 52 -22.08 -3.11 8.19
CA ASN A 52 -22.32 -3.98 9.34
C ASN A 52 -23.79 -4.40 9.35
N VAL A 53 -24.05 -5.61 9.84
CA VAL A 53 -25.43 -6.07 10.08
C VAL A 53 -25.99 -5.25 11.25
N PRO A 54 -27.25 -4.78 11.17
CA PRO A 54 -27.89 -4.08 12.29
C PRO A 54 -27.89 -4.97 13.54
N THR A 55 -27.51 -4.40 14.67
CA THR A 55 -27.56 -5.10 15.96
C THR A 55 -29.00 -5.47 16.33
N VAL A 56 -29.18 -6.64 16.94
CA VAL A 56 -30.49 -7.09 17.41
C VAL A 56 -30.80 -6.38 18.73
N PRO A 57 -31.99 -5.77 18.89
CA PRO A 57 -32.41 -5.18 20.17
C PRO A 57 -32.44 -6.24 21.27
N GLU A 58 -31.96 -5.89 22.46
CA GLU A 58 -31.91 -6.79 23.62
C GLU A 58 -33.32 -7.22 24.09
N PHE A 59 -34.24 -6.27 24.20
CA PHE A 59 -35.61 -6.53 24.66
C PHE A 59 -36.64 -6.17 23.60
N VAL A 60 -37.48 -7.15 23.26
CA VAL A 60 -38.69 -6.93 22.48
C VAL A 60 -39.85 -6.70 23.45
N ARG A 61 -40.39 -5.48 23.47
CA ARG A 61 -41.44 -5.09 24.42
C ARG A 61 -42.84 -5.57 24.02
N ASN A 62 -43.05 -5.85 22.74
CA ASN A 62 -44.38 -6.09 22.17
C ASN A 62 -44.59 -7.58 21.85
N VAL A 63 -44.12 -8.48 22.72
CA VAL A 63 -44.28 -9.92 22.52
C VAL A 63 -45.68 -10.31 23.01
N MET A 64 -46.51 -10.81 22.10
CA MET A 64 -47.81 -11.37 22.43
C MET A 64 -47.62 -12.77 23.07
N GLY A 65 -48.55 -13.18 23.94
CA GLY A 65 -48.42 -14.45 24.69
C GLY A 65 -48.28 -15.68 23.79
N SER A 66 -47.59 -16.72 24.27
CA SER A 66 -47.23 -17.90 23.47
C SER A 66 -48.42 -18.70 22.92
N SER A 67 -49.58 -18.59 23.57
CA SER A 67 -50.84 -19.24 23.14
C SER A 67 -51.76 -18.30 22.36
N ALA A 68 -51.35 -17.07 22.10
CA ALA A 68 -52.16 -16.13 21.32
C ALA A 68 -52.13 -16.51 19.83
N GLY A 69 -53.26 -16.31 19.14
CA GLY A 69 -53.37 -16.58 17.70
C GLY A 69 -52.55 -15.60 16.85
N ALA A 70 -52.41 -15.91 15.55
CA ALA A 70 -51.69 -15.03 14.62
C ALA A 70 -52.45 -13.70 14.42
N GLY A 71 -51.82 -12.59 14.80
CA GLY A 71 -52.34 -11.24 14.56
C GLY A 71 -52.12 -10.78 13.11
N SER A 72 -52.85 -9.75 12.68
CA SER A 72 -52.74 -9.19 11.32
C SER A 72 -51.35 -8.60 10.99
N GLY A 73 -50.59 -8.17 12.00
CA GLY A 73 -49.24 -7.64 11.85
C GLY A 73 -48.12 -8.69 11.83
N GLU A 74 -48.40 -9.94 12.20
CA GLU A 74 -47.38 -10.97 12.41
C GLU A 74 -46.65 -11.33 11.11
N PHE A 75 -47.38 -11.33 9.99
CA PHE A 75 -46.80 -11.54 8.66
C PHE A 75 -45.71 -10.52 8.33
N HIS A 76 -45.93 -9.24 8.64
CA HIS A 76 -44.94 -8.20 8.37
C HIS A 76 -43.74 -8.30 9.30
N VAL A 77 -43.95 -8.65 10.58
CA VAL A 77 -42.87 -8.93 11.53
C VAL A 77 -41.96 -10.03 10.99
N TYR A 78 -42.52 -11.19 10.61
CA TYR A 78 -41.76 -12.29 10.01
C TYR A 78 -41.03 -11.86 8.73
N ARG A 79 -41.70 -11.14 7.83
CA ARG A 79 -41.11 -10.66 6.57
C ARG A 79 -39.91 -9.75 6.79
N HIS A 80 -39.95 -8.88 7.80
CA HIS A 80 -38.82 -8.02 8.17
C HIS A 80 -37.70 -8.81 8.86
N LEU A 81 -38.05 -9.70 9.78
CA LEU A 81 -37.10 -10.57 10.48
C LEU A 81 -36.34 -11.47 9.51
N ARG A 82 -37.04 -12.12 8.58
CA ARG A 82 -36.45 -12.99 7.55
C ARG A 82 -35.47 -12.22 6.65
N ARG A 83 -35.83 -10.99 6.23
CA ARG A 83 -34.91 -10.14 5.44
C ARG A 83 -33.67 -9.74 6.23
N LYS A 84 -33.81 -9.39 7.51
CA LYS A 84 -32.66 -9.10 8.38
C LYS A 84 -31.77 -10.32 8.55
N GLU A 85 -32.36 -11.49 8.77
CA GLU A 85 -31.62 -12.73 8.96
C GLU A 85 -30.90 -13.18 7.68
N TYR A 86 -31.53 -13.09 6.51
CA TYR A 86 -30.86 -13.39 5.24
C TYR A 86 -29.73 -12.41 4.94
N ALA A 87 -29.92 -11.12 5.20
CA ALA A 87 -28.85 -10.14 5.07
C ALA A 87 -27.68 -10.46 6.03
N ARG A 88 -27.98 -10.90 7.26
CA ARG A 88 -26.98 -11.31 8.24
C ARG A 88 -26.21 -12.56 7.80
N GLN A 89 -26.92 -13.62 7.39
CA GLN A 89 -26.31 -14.87 6.92
C GLN A 89 -25.43 -14.62 5.69
N LYS A 90 -25.93 -13.86 4.72
CA LYS A 90 -25.17 -13.47 3.53
C LYS A 90 -23.89 -12.71 3.90
N PHE A 91 -23.99 -11.73 4.79
CA PHE A 91 -22.84 -10.96 5.27
C PHE A 91 -21.79 -11.86 5.94
N ILE A 92 -22.21 -12.80 6.78
CA ILE A 92 -21.29 -13.75 7.45
C ILE A 92 -20.58 -14.63 6.42
N GLN A 93 -21.32 -15.18 5.47
CA GLN A 93 -20.75 -16.01 4.40
C GLN A 93 -19.75 -15.23 3.55
N GLU A 94 -20.12 -14.02 3.08
CA GLU A 94 -19.24 -13.16 2.29
C GLU A 94 -17.97 -12.77 3.07
N LYS A 95 -18.12 -12.38 4.33
CA LYS A 95 -16.97 -12.02 5.19
C LYS A 95 -16.06 -13.22 5.42
N SER A 96 -16.61 -14.39 5.75
CA SER A 96 -15.81 -15.61 5.94
C SER A 96 -15.06 -16.01 4.66
N GLY A 97 -15.69 -15.86 3.49
CA GLY A 97 -15.06 -16.13 2.21
C GLY A 97 -13.91 -15.17 1.91
N GLN A 98 -14.10 -13.87 2.18
CA GLN A 98 -13.05 -12.86 2.03
C GLN A 98 -11.88 -13.13 2.97
N GLU A 99 -12.13 -13.38 4.26
CA GLU A 99 -11.09 -13.69 5.25
C GLU A 99 -10.26 -14.92 4.85
N LEU A 100 -10.89 -15.98 4.36
CA LEU A 100 -10.17 -17.17 3.88
C LEU A 100 -9.29 -16.88 2.66
N LEU A 101 -9.75 -16.04 1.73
CA LEU A 101 -8.97 -15.64 0.56
C LEU A 101 -7.78 -14.76 0.97
N ASP A 102 -8.00 -13.81 1.88
CA ASP A 102 -6.95 -12.93 2.38
C ASP A 102 -5.87 -13.69 3.13
N LEU A 103 -6.26 -14.66 3.98
CA LEU A 103 -5.31 -15.53 4.69
C LEU A 103 -4.47 -16.36 3.70
N LYS A 104 -5.09 -16.98 2.70
CA LYS A 104 -4.38 -17.72 1.65
C LYS A 104 -3.42 -16.83 0.88
N TYR A 105 -3.83 -15.61 0.57
CA TYR A 105 -2.99 -14.65 -0.13
C TYR A 105 -1.78 -14.23 0.71
N GLN A 106 -1.99 -13.92 1.99
CA GLN A 106 -0.91 -13.58 2.93
C GLN A 106 0.08 -14.72 3.10
N GLN A 107 -0.39 -15.95 3.30
CA GLN A 107 0.46 -17.14 3.36
C GLN A 107 1.31 -17.30 2.10
N LYS A 108 0.71 -17.14 0.91
CA LYS A 108 1.45 -17.22 -0.36
C LYS A 108 2.52 -16.12 -0.47
N LEU A 109 2.24 -14.90 0.00
CA LEU A 109 3.22 -13.82 0.01
C LEU A 109 4.38 -14.13 0.96
N GLU A 110 4.11 -14.66 2.15
CA GLU A 110 5.12 -15.03 3.14
C GLU A 110 6.00 -16.17 2.62
N GLU A 111 5.41 -17.22 2.06
CA GLU A 111 6.17 -18.31 1.44
C GLU A 111 7.10 -17.82 0.32
N ASN A 112 6.62 -16.91 -0.52
CA ASN A 112 7.43 -16.36 -1.61
C ASN A 112 8.59 -15.50 -1.06
N LYS A 113 8.34 -14.72 0.00
CA LYS A 113 9.39 -13.96 0.68
C LYS A 113 10.44 -14.90 1.28
N LEU A 114 10.03 -15.94 2.00
CA LEU A 114 10.94 -16.93 2.59
C LEU A 114 11.77 -17.65 1.51
N LYS A 115 11.16 -18.09 0.41
CA LYS A 115 11.87 -18.72 -0.71
C LYS A 115 12.92 -17.78 -1.33
N ALA A 116 12.58 -16.49 -1.49
CA ALA A 116 13.52 -15.49 -1.99
C ALA A 116 14.66 -15.21 -0.99
N GLU A 117 14.35 -15.12 0.31
CA GLU A 117 15.33 -14.95 1.39
C GLU A 117 16.29 -16.14 1.49
N GLU A 118 15.79 -17.37 1.40
CA GLU A 118 16.64 -18.56 1.38
C GLU A 118 17.58 -18.58 0.17
N ALA A 119 17.08 -18.26 -1.02
CA ALA A 119 17.88 -18.22 -2.23
C ALA A 119 18.98 -17.14 -2.15
N THR A 120 18.62 -15.95 -1.65
CA THR A 120 19.57 -14.84 -1.47
C THR A 120 20.56 -15.12 -0.34
N ALA A 121 20.15 -15.74 0.77
CA ALA A 121 21.02 -16.16 1.87
C ALA A 121 22.05 -17.20 1.40
N LYS A 122 21.61 -18.24 0.68
CA LYS A 122 22.50 -19.26 0.09
C LYS A 122 23.54 -18.63 -0.84
N LYS A 123 23.13 -17.69 -1.70
CA LYS A 123 24.06 -16.95 -2.59
C LYS A 123 25.00 -16.03 -1.78
N ARG A 124 24.50 -15.34 -0.77
CA ARG A 124 25.28 -14.45 0.12
C ARG A 124 26.34 -15.23 0.90
N GLU A 125 26.00 -16.38 1.47
CA GLU A 125 26.94 -17.26 2.17
C GLU A 125 28.07 -17.74 1.26
N LYS A 126 27.75 -18.17 0.03
CA LYS A 126 28.76 -18.55 -0.97
C LYS A 126 29.72 -17.38 -1.25
N ARG A 127 29.21 -16.16 -1.42
CA ARG A 127 30.03 -14.95 -1.63
C ARG A 127 30.89 -14.63 -0.41
N LEU A 128 30.35 -14.73 0.80
CA LEU A 128 31.10 -14.50 2.05
C LEU A 128 32.22 -15.53 2.24
N LYS A 129 31.95 -16.82 1.98
CA LYS A 129 32.98 -17.88 2.00
C LYS A 129 34.09 -17.60 0.99
N ARG A 130 33.75 -17.20 -0.24
CA ARG A 130 34.74 -16.78 -1.26
C ARG A 130 35.55 -15.57 -0.82
N LYS A 131 34.90 -14.54 -0.25
CA LYS A 131 35.58 -13.35 0.28
C LYS A 131 36.53 -13.67 1.44
N LYS A 132 36.13 -14.55 2.37
CA LYS A 132 37.01 -15.01 3.47
C LYS A 132 38.24 -15.72 2.91
N LYS A 133 38.06 -16.72 2.04
CA LYS A 133 39.18 -17.41 1.38
C LYS A 133 40.13 -16.46 0.64
N ALA A 134 39.60 -15.48 -0.09
CA ALA A 134 40.41 -14.49 -0.79
C ALA A 134 41.18 -13.55 0.15
N LYS A 135 40.61 -13.22 1.32
CA LYS A 135 41.33 -12.47 2.36
C LYS A 135 42.44 -13.30 2.98
N ASP A 136 42.18 -14.58 3.29
CA ASP A 136 43.16 -15.49 3.89
C ASP A 136 44.33 -15.77 2.93
N THR A 137 44.08 -15.87 1.62
CA THR A 137 45.17 -16.01 0.63
C THR A 137 45.94 -14.70 0.45
N LYS A 138 45.26 -13.54 0.48
CA LYS A 138 45.93 -12.25 0.38
C LYS A 138 46.77 -11.94 1.62
N SER A 139 46.28 -12.23 2.83
CA SER A 139 47.06 -12.06 4.06
C SER A 139 48.25 -13.01 4.13
N LYS A 140 48.12 -14.25 3.65
CA LYS A 140 49.27 -15.16 3.50
C LYS A 140 50.30 -14.65 2.49
N LYS A 141 49.86 -14.12 1.34
CA LYS A 141 50.77 -13.49 0.37
C LYS A 141 51.48 -12.27 0.95
N PHE A 142 50.76 -11.40 1.65
CA PHE A 142 51.36 -10.26 2.33
C PHE A 142 52.35 -10.68 3.43
N HIS A 143 52.06 -11.73 4.21
CA HIS A 143 53.00 -12.20 5.24
C HIS A 143 54.28 -12.82 4.64
N VAL A 144 54.17 -13.49 3.49
CA VAL A 144 55.32 -14.01 2.72
C VAL A 144 56.11 -12.86 2.08
N GLU A 145 55.43 -11.84 1.53
CA GLU A 145 56.09 -10.64 0.99
C GLU A 145 56.70 -9.76 2.08
N GLU A 146 56.17 -9.74 3.31
CA GLU A 146 56.69 -8.95 4.44
C GLU A 146 57.89 -9.65 5.13
N GLU A 147 57.94 -10.99 5.12
CA GLU A 147 59.16 -11.74 5.46
C GLU A 147 60.24 -11.60 4.36
N GLN A 148 59.86 -11.49 3.09
CA GLN A 148 60.82 -11.27 1.98
C GLN A 148 61.25 -9.80 1.81
N LYS A 149 60.46 -8.81 2.27
CA LYS A 149 60.81 -7.37 2.23
C LYS A 149 61.76 -6.92 3.35
N LYS A 150 62.08 -7.76 4.34
CA LYS A 150 63.24 -7.49 5.22
C LYS A 150 64.58 -7.76 4.56
N ASP A 151 64.59 -8.40 3.39
CA ASP A 151 65.82 -8.78 2.70
C ASP A 151 66.11 -8.05 1.39
N ASN A 152 65.21 -7.26 0.79
CA ASN A 152 65.59 -6.44 -0.38
C ASN A 152 64.78 -5.14 -0.53
N ASP A 153 65.52 -4.05 -0.41
CA ASP A 153 65.34 -2.75 -1.05
C ASP A 153 65.34 -2.90 -2.59
N ASP A 154 64.76 -1.91 -3.28
CA ASP A 154 64.88 -1.60 -4.72
C ASP A 154 63.69 -1.84 -5.70
N SER A 155 63.26 -0.70 -6.28
CA SER A 155 62.62 -0.36 -7.57
C SER A 155 61.28 -0.92 -8.10
N ASP A 156 60.29 0.00 -8.12
CA ASP A 156 59.52 0.55 -9.25
C ASP A 156 58.92 -0.30 -10.42
N ASP A 157 57.59 -0.15 -10.62
CA ASP A 157 56.94 0.50 -11.79
C ASP A 157 55.67 -0.17 -12.39
N ALA A 158 54.68 0.71 -12.64
CA ALA A 158 53.59 0.76 -13.63
C ALA A 158 52.65 -0.43 -14.00
N SER A 159 51.38 -0.23 -13.62
CA SER A 159 50.19 0.03 -14.48
C SER A 159 49.46 -1.06 -15.32
N GLY A 160 48.12 -0.92 -15.34
CA GLY A 160 47.18 -1.40 -16.38
C GLY A 160 46.60 -2.81 -16.14
N GLY A 161 45.31 -3.13 -16.31
CA GLY A 161 44.13 -2.51 -16.90
C GLY A 161 43.03 -3.61 -16.94
N GLY A 162 41.76 -3.24 -16.84
CA GLY A 162 40.65 -4.15 -16.49
C GLY A 162 40.13 -5.11 -17.58
N SER A 163 39.22 -5.99 -17.17
CA SER A 163 38.16 -6.55 -18.02
C SER A 163 37.05 -7.12 -17.12
N ASP A 164 36.00 -6.32 -16.92
CA ASP A 164 34.69 -6.77 -16.46
C ASP A 164 33.95 -7.40 -17.64
N ASN A 165 33.43 -8.61 -17.45
CA ASN A 165 32.56 -9.28 -18.41
C ASN A 165 31.26 -9.67 -17.67
N GLU A 166 30.26 -8.79 -17.78
CA GLU A 166 28.88 -9.05 -17.35
C GLU A 166 28.17 -9.90 -18.41
N ALA A 167 27.75 -11.10 -18.02
CA ALA A 167 26.86 -11.93 -18.82
C ALA A 167 25.42 -11.71 -18.31
N GLU A 168 24.64 -10.97 -19.09
CA GLU A 168 23.18 -10.86 -18.98
C GLU A 168 22.53 -12.21 -19.33
N GLU A 169 21.78 -12.78 -18.39
CA GLU A 169 20.90 -13.93 -18.61
C GLU A 169 19.48 -13.40 -18.84
N LYS A 170 19.01 -13.44 -20.09
CA LYS A 170 17.63 -13.08 -20.47
C LYS A 170 16.70 -14.26 -20.15
N ASP A 171 15.76 -14.01 -19.24
CA ASP A 171 14.61 -14.87 -18.98
C ASP A 171 13.72 -14.98 -20.23
N LYS A 172 13.33 -16.21 -20.57
CA LYS A 172 12.37 -16.52 -21.63
C LYS A 172 10.96 -16.46 -21.05
N GLU A 173 10.14 -15.54 -21.57
CA GLU A 173 8.68 -15.60 -21.51
C GLU A 173 8.18 -16.80 -22.32
N THR A 174 7.27 -17.59 -21.74
CA THR A 174 6.46 -18.59 -22.43
C THR A 174 5.02 -18.09 -22.48
N ASP A 175 4.49 -18.00 -23.69
CA ASP A 175 3.08 -17.82 -24.05
C ASP A 175 2.22 -19.00 -23.56
#